data_AF-C5Y0U7-F1
#
_entry.id   AF-C5Y0U7-F1
#
_cell.length_a   1.000
_cell.length_b   1.000
_cell.length_c   1.000
_cell.angle_alpha   90.00
_cell.angle_beta   90.00
_cell.angle_gamma   90.00
#
_symmetry.space_group_name_H-M   'P 1'
#
loop_
_entity.id
_entity.type
_entity.pdbx_description
1 polymer ?
#
loop_
_entity_poly.entity_id
_entity_poly.type
_entity_poly.pdbx_seq_one_letter_code
_entity_poly.pdbx_strand_id
1 'polypeptide(L)'
;MRSFLVQPVSILLLLLFITAIAPVVTAGGSPVINATCAALKSLQPYDYCVGVLSADPAAAAATDVRGVAAAAVNITAQKAASTLLVINYLAGDLNTCRGYYSNMLQSLENSLVHFRDGRFLNASLGIANATGDPTGCDLLLFEGKTHKDPISDENYENMRLVDLADGIVDLFANKRLY
;
A
#
# COMPACT_ATOMS: atom_id res chain seq x y z
N MET A 1 43.97 54.91 -29.49
CA MET A 1 43.32 54.18 -30.61
C MET A 1 42.20 53.33 -30.05
N ARG A 2 41.03 53.40 -30.70
CA ARG A 2 39.78 52.63 -30.52
C ARG A 2 38.90 52.97 -29.30
N SER A 3 38.04 53.96 -29.56
CA SER A 3 36.66 54.13 -29.04
C SER A 3 35.79 52.91 -29.33
N PHE A 4 34.73 52.67 -28.55
CA PHE A 4 33.36 52.46 -29.04
C PHE A 4 32.34 52.70 -27.91
N LEU A 5 31.50 53.71 -28.14
CA LEU A 5 30.27 54.07 -27.42
C LEU A 5 29.06 53.41 -28.13
N VAL A 6 28.16 52.82 -27.34
CA VAL A 6 26.68 52.90 -27.37
C VAL A 6 25.91 52.69 -28.69
N GLN A 7 25.19 51.54 -28.77
CA GLN A 7 23.77 51.22 -29.20
C GLN A 7 23.07 52.00 -30.34
N PRO A 8 21.88 51.57 -30.89
CA PRO A 8 21.08 50.33 -30.79
C PRO A 8 20.49 49.84 -32.17
N VAL A 9 19.44 49.00 -32.13
CA VAL A 9 18.43 48.67 -33.18
C VAL A 9 18.63 47.31 -33.89
N SER A 10 17.83 46.33 -33.48
CA SER A 10 17.15 45.36 -34.38
C SER A 10 16.07 44.63 -33.55
N ILE A 11 14.82 45.09 -33.64
CA ILE A 11 13.73 44.44 -34.39
C ILE A 11 13.11 43.27 -33.61
N LEU A 12 12.01 43.60 -32.93
CA LEU A 12 10.69 42.97 -33.08
C LEU A 12 10.64 41.42 -33.03
N LEU A 13 10.58 40.85 -31.82
CA LEU A 13 10.05 39.51 -31.59
C LEU A 13 8.70 39.62 -30.88
N LEU A 14 7.65 39.74 -31.71
CA LEU A 14 6.29 39.36 -31.37
C LEU A 14 6.26 37.85 -31.10
N LEU A 15 5.98 37.44 -29.86
CA LEU A 15 5.33 36.16 -29.59
C LEU A 15 4.19 36.41 -28.60
N LEU A 16 2.98 36.40 -29.16
CA LEU A 16 1.70 36.42 -28.46
C LEU A 16 1.62 35.26 -27.48
N PHE A 17 1.57 35.55 -26.18
CA PHE A 17 1.02 34.62 -25.20
C PHE A 17 -0.51 34.67 -25.30
N ILE A 18 -1.08 33.85 -26.19
CA ILE A 18 -2.50 33.51 -26.12
C ILE A 18 -2.62 32.55 -24.94
N THR A 19 -3.02 33.07 -23.78
CA THR A 19 -3.54 32.22 -22.72
C THR A 19 -4.83 31.60 -23.25
N ALA A 20 -4.77 30.32 -23.59
CA ALA A 20 -5.97 29.51 -23.72
C ALA A 20 -6.65 29.53 -22.35
N ILE A 21 -7.65 30.41 -22.19
CA ILE A 21 -8.60 30.30 -21.09
C ILE A 21 -9.35 29.01 -21.40
N ALA A 22 -8.89 27.90 -20.82
CA ALA A 22 -9.70 26.70 -20.74
C ALA A 22 -11.04 27.15 -20.13
N PRO A 23 -12.19 26.75 -20.71
CA PRO A 23 -13.45 26.96 -20.03
C PRO A 23 -13.29 26.32 -18.65
N VAL A 24 -13.39 27.16 -17.61
CA VAL A 24 -13.70 26.66 -16.28
C VAL A 24 -15.02 25.94 -16.47
N VAL A 25 -14.95 24.62 -16.57
CA VAL A 25 -16.11 23.74 -16.42
C VAL A 25 -16.58 24.06 -15.02
N THR A 26 -17.60 24.91 -14.94
CA THR A 26 -18.33 25.12 -13.72
C THR A 26 -18.72 23.72 -13.25
N ALA A 27 -18.32 23.35 -12.04
CA ALA A 27 -18.72 22.13 -11.37
C ALA A 27 -20.24 22.18 -11.02
N GLY A 28 -21.07 22.64 -11.96
CA GLY A 28 -22.49 22.34 -11.98
C GLY A 28 -22.59 20.88 -12.40
N GLY A 29 -22.69 20.00 -11.41
CA GLY A 29 -22.87 18.56 -11.65
C GLY A 29 -23.98 18.33 -12.68
N SER A 30 -23.83 17.29 -13.51
CA SER A 30 -24.84 16.91 -14.50
C SER A 30 -26.24 16.97 -13.87
N PRO A 31 -27.22 17.65 -14.48
CA PRO A 31 -28.59 17.73 -13.93
C PRO A 31 -29.17 16.34 -13.61
N VAL A 32 -28.78 15.34 -14.41
CA VAL A 32 -29.17 13.95 -14.22
C VAL A 32 -28.52 13.34 -12.98
N ILE A 33 -27.21 13.60 -12.75
CA ILE A 33 -26.51 13.19 -11.53
C ILE A 33 -27.16 13.83 -10.30
N ASN A 34 -27.39 15.14 -10.31
CA ASN A 34 -27.98 15.85 -9.18
C ASN A 34 -29.38 15.32 -8.85
N ALA A 35 -30.24 15.13 -9.86
CA ALA A 35 -31.57 14.56 -9.67
C ALA A 35 -31.52 13.12 -9.13
N THR A 36 -30.62 12.28 -9.68
CA THR A 36 -30.42 10.90 -9.24
C THR A 36 -29.96 10.85 -7.78
N CYS A 37 -28.96 11.65 -7.41
CA CYS A 37 -28.43 11.68 -6.05
C CYS A 37 -29.42 12.29 -5.05
N ALA A 38 -30.24 13.26 -5.45
CA ALA A 38 -31.30 13.79 -4.61
C ALA A 38 -32.35 12.70 -4.29
N ALA A 39 -32.71 11.87 -5.26
CA ALA A 39 -33.62 10.74 -5.08
C ALA A 39 -33.03 9.63 -4.20
N LEU A 40 -31.71 9.46 -4.19
CA LEU A 40 -31.00 8.45 -3.40
C LEU A 40 -30.58 8.91 -1.99
N LYS A 41 -30.92 10.14 -1.58
CA LYS A 41 -30.45 10.75 -0.33
C LYS A 41 -30.78 9.94 0.93
N SER A 42 -31.84 9.12 0.90
CA SER A 42 -32.19 8.22 2.01
C SER A 42 -31.29 6.97 2.11
N LEU A 43 -30.59 6.61 1.03
CA LEU A 43 -29.72 5.43 0.95
C LEU A 43 -28.24 5.77 1.07
N GLN A 44 -27.82 6.92 0.57
CA GLN A 44 -26.42 7.35 0.54
C GLN A 44 -26.30 8.86 0.73
N PRO A 45 -25.20 9.36 1.34
CA PRO A 45 -24.95 10.80 1.40
C PRO A 45 -24.93 11.43 0.00
N TYR A 46 -25.63 12.55 -0.17
CA TYR A 46 -25.75 13.23 -1.46
C TYR A 46 -24.39 13.56 -2.06
N ASP A 47 -23.49 14.14 -1.25
CA ASP A 47 -22.16 14.55 -1.70
C ASP A 47 -21.28 13.35 -2.10
N TYR A 48 -21.46 12.20 -1.44
CA TYR A 48 -20.80 10.96 -1.84
C TYR A 48 -21.28 10.50 -3.22
N CYS A 49 -22.60 10.47 -3.43
CA CYS A 49 -23.19 10.08 -4.72
C CYS A 49 -22.72 11.00 -5.86
N VAL A 50 -22.81 12.32 -5.66
CA VAL A 50 -22.36 13.31 -6.66
C VAL A 50 -20.87 13.19 -6.91
N GLY A 51 -20.06 13.04 -5.85
CA GLY A 51 -18.61 12.89 -5.96
C GLY A 51 -18.19 11.66 -6.76
N VAL A 52 -18.79 10.49 -6.47
CA VAL A 52 -18.51 9.25 -7.21
C VAL A 52 -18.89 9.36 -8.67
N LEU A 53 -20.11 9.83 -8.97
CA LEU A 53 -20.60 9.89 -10.36
C LEU A 53 -19.93 10.99 -11.17
N SER A 54 -19.63 12.15 -10.57
CA SER A 54 -19.00 13.26 -11.31
C SER A 54 -17.52 13.01 -11.61
N ALA A 55 -16.86 12.13 -10.85
CA ALA A 55 -15.48 11.72 -11.11
C ALA A 55 -15.34 10.72 -12.26
N ASP A 56 -16.43 10.06 -12.65
CA ASP A 56 -16.44 9.11 -13.77
C ASP A 56 -16.85 9.82 -15.07
N PRO A 57 -16.01 9.80 -16.13
CA PRO A 57 -16.31 10.48 -17.38
C PRO A 57 -17.59 9.99 -18.07
N ALA A 58 -17.94 8.71 -17.95
CA ALA A 58 -19.13 8.15 -18.59
C ALA A 58 -20.41 8.57 -17.85
N ALA A 59 -20.39 8.57 -16.52
CA ALA A 59 -21.48 9.13 -15.72
C ALA A 59 -21.63 10.65 -15.93
N ALA A 60 -20.53 11.39 -15.98
CA ALA A 60 -20.56 12.84 -16.22
C ALA A 60 -21.11 13.21 -17.60
N ALA A 61 -20.83 12.40 -18.63
CA ALA A 61 -21.34 12.59 -19.99
C ALA A 61 -22.76 12.04 -20.20
N ALA A 62 -23.32 11.30 -19.24
CA ALA A 62 -24.64 10.70 -19.36
C ALA A 62 -25.74 11.77 -19.42
N THR A 63 -26.62 11.64 -20.42
CA THR A 63 -27.77 12.54 -20.62
C THR A 63 -29.07 11.99 -20.03
N ASP A 64 -29.06 10.75 -19.51
CA ASP A 64 -30.21 10.12 -18.86
C ASP A 64 -29.80 9.21 -17.69
N VAL A 65 -30.80 8.81 -16.90
CA VAL A 65 -30.60 7.98 -15.70
C VAL A 65 -30.12 6.57 -16.03
N ARG A 66 -30.38 6.05 -17.23
CA ARG A 66 -29.90 4.71 -17.64
C ARG A 66 -28.39 4.74 -17.86
N GLY A 67 -27.86 5.80 -18.48
CA GLY A 67 -26.43 6.03 -18.63
C GLY A 67 -25.73 6.20 -17.28
N VAL A 68 -26.32 6.99 -16.36
CA VAL A 68 -25.79 7.13 -14.99
C VAL A 68 -25.78 5.79 -14.25
N ALA A 69 -26.85 4.99 -14.36
CA ALA A 69 -26.93 3.67 -13.73
C ALA A 69 -25.89 2.69 -14.31
N ALA A 70 -25.74 2.66 -15.63
CA ALA A 70 -24.73 1.83 -16.29
C ALA A 70 -23.31 2.21 -15.86
N ALA A 71 -23.02 3.51 -15.77
CA ALA A 71 -21.74 3.99 -15.27
C ALA A 71 -21.53 3.63 -13.80
N ALA A 72 -22.54 3.77 -12.94
CA ALA A 72 -22.45 3.36 -11.54
C ALA A 72 -22.11 1.87 -11.38
N VAL A 73 -22.76 1.00 -12.16
CA VAL A 73 -22.44 -0.44 -12.19
C VAL A 73 -21.00 -0.69 -12.63
N ASN A 74 -20.53 0.01 -13.67
CA ASN A 74 -19.15 -0.12 -14.14
C ASN A 74 -18.13 0.36 -13.10
N ILE A 75 -18.38 1.48 -12.42
CA ILE A 75 -17.54 1.96 -11.31
C ILE A 75 -17.48 0.90 -10.20
N THR A 76 -18.61 0.32 -9.82
CA THR A 76 -18.66 -0.75 -8.81
C THR A 76 -17.86 -1.97 -9.26
N ALA A 77 -18.01 -2.42 -10.51
CA ALA A 77 -17.28 -3.55 -11.06
C ALA A 77 -15.76 -3.31 -11.05
N GLN A 78 -15.31 -2.11 -11.45
CA GLN A 78 -13.89 -1.74 -11.43
C GLN A 78 -13.33 -1.71 -10.01
N LYS A 79 -14.08 -1.13 -9.06
CA LYS A 79 -13.67 -1.14 -7.64
C LYS A 79 -13.60 -2.56 -7.08
N ALA A 80 -14.58 -3.40 -7.38
CA ALA A 80 -14.58 -4.80 -6.97
C ALA A 80 -13.38 -5.58 -7.55
N ALA A 81 -13.06 -5.37 -8.83
CA ALA A 81 -11.89 -5.97 -9.47
C ALA A 81 -10.58 -5.52 -8.81
N SER A 82 -10.45 -4.22 -8.51
CA SER A 82 -9.29 -3.68 -7.79
C SER A 82 -9.16 -4.29 -6.38
N THR A 83 -10.27 -4.38 -5.64
CA THR A 83 -10.28 -5.05 -4.33
C THR A 83 -9.89 -6.52 -4.42
N LEU A 84 -10.36 -7.24 -5.44
CA LEU A 84 -9.98 -8.64 -5.65
C LEU A 84 -8.48 -8.79 -5.91
N LEU A 85 -7.86 -7.88 -6.66
CA LEU A 85 -6.41 -7.86 -6.85
C LEU A 85 -5.67 -7.68 -5.53
N VAL A 86 -6.12 -6.75 -4.68
CA VAL A 86 -5.54 -6.55 -3.34
C VAL A 86 -5.64 -7.83 -2.49
N ILE A 87 -6.81 -8.47 -2.49
CA ILE A 87 -7.02 -9.73 -1.76
C ILE A 87 -6.06 -10.81 -2.26
N ASN A 88 -5.93 -10.97 -3.57
CA ASN A 88 -5.06 -11.99 -4.16
C ASN A 88 -3.59 -11.76 -3.84
N TYR A 89 -3.12 -10.52 -3.91
CA TYR A 89 -1.74 -10.20 -3.54
C TYR A 89 -1.49 -10.45 -2.06
N LEU A 90 -2.38 -9.96 -1.18
CA LEU A 90 -2.24 -10.18 0.25
C LEU A 90 -2.29 -11.67 0.61
N ALA A 91 -3.15 -12.45 -0.01
CA ALA A 91 -3.21 -13.89 0.20
C ALA A 91 -1.91 -14.60 -0.24
N GLY A 92 -1.30 -14.15 -1.35
CA GLY A 92 -0.01 -14.65 -1.80
C GLY A 92 1.13 -14.32 -0.83
N ASP A 93 1.18 -13.07 -0.36
CA ASP A 93 2.20 -12.60 0.59
C ASP A 93 2.04 -13.33 1.94
N LEU A 94 0.81 -13.46 2.46
CA LEU A 94 0.51 -14.22 3.67
C LEU A 94 0.85 -15.71 3.55
N ASN A 95 0.66 -16.31 2.37
CA ASN A 95 1.08 -17.70 2.14
C ASN A 95 2.60 -17.86 2.19
N THR A 96 3.36 -16.84 1.77
CA THR A 96 4.82 -16.82 1.90
C THR A 96 5.22 -16.63 3.36
N CYS A 97 4.57 -15.71 4.09
CA CYS A 97 4.73 -15.56 5.54
C CYS A 97 4.48 -16.84 6.31
N ARG A 98 3.47 -17.62 5.93
CA ARG A 98 3.23 -18.96 6.51
C ARG A 98 4.45 -19.86 6.35
N GLY A 99 5.18 -19.76 5.23
CA GLY A 99 6.46 -20.43 5.01
C GLY A 99 7.53 -20.00 6.02
N TYR A 100 7.73 -18.69 6.20
CA TYR A 100 8.65 -18.15 7.21
C TYR A 100 8.30 -18.67 8.62
N TYR A 101 7.05 -18.58 9.04
CA TYR A 101 6.64 -19.09 10.36
C TYR A 101 6.76 -20.61 10.49
N SER A 102 6.61 -21.37 9.42
CA SER A 102 6.86 -22.82 9.44
C SER A 102 8.35 -23.13 9.66
N ASN A 103 9.24 -22.36 9.02
CA ASN A 103 10.69 -22.47 9.21
C ASN A 103 11.09 -22.06 10.64
N MET A 104 10.49 -20.99 11.15
CA MET A 104 10.71 -20.49 12.51
C MET A 104 10.36 -21.57 13.53
N LEU A 105 9.16 -22.17 13.42
CA LEU A 105 8.71 -23.25 14.31
C LEU A 105 9.68 -24.44 14.28
N GLN A 106 10.09 -24.89 13.08
CA GLN A 106 11.04 -25.99 12.96
C GLN A 106 12.40 -25.66 13.59
N SER A 107 12.89 -24.44 13.41
CA SER A 107 14.17 -23.98 13.97
C SER A 107 14.13 -23.91 15.50
N LEU A 108 13.02 -23.44 16.07
CA LEU A 108 12.79 -23.41 17.51
C LEU A 108 12.65 -24.81 18.12
N GLU A 109 11.95 -25.73 17.46
CA GLU A 109 11.83 -27.12 17.90
C GLU A 109 13.20 -27.82 17.93
N ASN A 110 14.00 -27.65 16.87
CA ASN A 110 15.36 -28.19 16.81
C ASN A 110 16.28 -27.57 17.87
N SER A 111 16.17 -26.25 18.09
CA SER A 111 16.90 -25.56 19.14
C SER A 111 16.59 -26.13 20.52
N LEU A 112 15.30 -26.37 20.81
CA LEU A 112 14.86 -26.94 22.08
C LEU A 112 15.41 -28.35 22.30
N VAL A 113 15.47 -29.18 21.26
CA VAL A 113 16.12 -30.51 21.33
C VAL A 113 17.61 -30.36 21.68
N HIS A 114 18.34 -29.50 20.97
CA HIS A 114 19.74 -29.25 21.26
C HIS A 114 20.00 -28.71 22.66
N PHE A 115 19.14 -27.81 23.14
CA PHE A 115 19.24 -27.21 24.46
C PHE A 115 19.09 -28.29 25.55
N ARG A 116 18.07 -29.16 25.43
CA ARG A 116 17.82 -30.26 26.38
C ARG A 116 18.98 -31.26 26.44
N ASP A 117 19.67 -31.46 25.33
CA ASP A 117 20.86 -32.33 25.26
C ASP A 117 22.16 -31.66 25.74
N GLY A 118 22.09 -30.42 26.24
CA GLY A 118 23.27 -29.64 26.65
C GLY A 118 24.13 -29.14 25.48
N ARG A 119 23.62 -29.24 24.24
CA ARG A 119 24.31 -28.79 23.01
C ARG A 119 24.01 -27.31 22.75
N PHE A 120 24.38 -26.44 23.70
CA PHE A 120 23.96 -25.04 23.72
C PHE A 120 24.37 -24.21 22.49
N LEU A 121 25.53 -24.48 21.89
CA LEU A 121 25.93 -23.82 20.65
C LEU A 121 24.98 -24.14 19.49
N ASN A 122 24.54 -25.39 19.36
CA ASN A 122 23.57 -25.78 18.33
C ASN A 122 22.17 -25.22 18.63
N ALA A 123 21.83 -25.08 19.91
CA ALA A 123 20.58 -24.41 20.32
C ALA A 123 20.59 -22.92 19.91
N SER A 124 21.69 -22.21 20.17
CA SER A 124 21.88 -20.80 19.78
C SER A 124 21.77 -20.65 18.26
N LEU A 125 22.44 -21.50 17.48
CA LEU A 125 22.31 -21.51 16.01
C LEU A 125 20.86 -21.73 15.53
N GLY A 126 20.11 -22.60 16.20
CA GLY A 126 18.70 -22.81 15.89
C GLY A 126 17.83 -21.57 16.14
N ILE A 127 18.10 -20.82 17.21
CA ILE A 127 17.39 -19.57 17.49
C ILE A 127 17.79 -18.47 16.51
N ALA A 128 19.08 -18.33 16.22
CA ALA A 128 19.58 -17.36 15.24
C ALA A 128 18.96 -17.56 13.84
N ASN A 129 18.62 -18.80 13.47
CA ASN A 129 17.89 -19.04 12.22
C ASN A 129 16.43 -18.58 12.28
N ALA A 130 15.80 -18.59 13.46
CA ALA A 130 14.41 -18.18 13.67
C ALA A 130 14.24 -16.66 13.75
N THR A 131 15.29 -15.88 14.05
CA THR A 131 15.20 -14.42 14.22
C THR A 131 14.80 -13.68 12.94
N GLY A 132 15.21 -14.20 11.77
CA GLY A 132 14.96 -13.55 10.49
C GLY A 132 13.55 -13.74 9.94
N ASP A 133 12.81 -14.76 10.40
CA ASP A 133 11.52 -15.13 9.81
C ASP A 133 10.41 -14.08 10.04
N PRO A 134 10.21 -13.52 11.26
CA PRO A 134 9.22 -12.47 11.49
C PRO A 134 9.53 -11.19 10.69
N THR A 135 10.80 -10.77 10.66
CA THR A 135 11.24 -9.60 9.88
C THR A 135 11.06 -9.84 8.37
N GLY A 136 11.35 -11.04 7.89
CA GLY A 136 11.14 -11.40 6.48
C GLY A 136 9.67 -11.32 6.08
N CYS A 137 8.75 -11.70 6.98
CA CYS A 137 7.32 -11.56 6.75
C CYS A 137 6.86 -10.08 6.77
N ASP A 138 7.28 -9.31 7.77
CA ASP A 138 6.94 -7.89 7.92
C ASP A 138 7.38 -7.08 6.69
N LEU A 139 8.63 -7.26 6.26
CA LEU A 139 9.15 -6.60 5.06
C LEU A 139 8.39 -7.01 3.80
N LEU A 140 8.04 -8.29 3.65
CA LEU A 140 7.28 -8.76 2.49
C LEU A 140 5.90 -8.08 2.40
N LEU A 141 5.20 -7.95 3.53
CA LEU A 141 3.86 -7.35 3.57
C LEU A 141 3.91 -5.82 3.43
N PHE A 142 4.94 -5.19 3.98
CA PHE A 142 5.18 -3.76 3.89
C PHE A 142 5.60 -3.31 2.47
N GLU A 143 6.58 -4.01 1.88
CA GLU A 143 7.09 -3.72 0.54
C GLU A 143 6.28 -4.37 -0.58
N GLY A 144 5.39 -5.30 -0.22
CA GLY A 144 4.50 -6.00 -1.13
C GLY A 144 3.56 -5.08 -1.90
N LYS A 145 2.96 -5.60 -2.96
CA LYS A 145 2.14 -4.82 -3.91
C LYS A 145 0.97 -4.07 -3.27
N THR A 146 0.52 -4.52 -2.09
CA THR A 146 -0.60 -3.91 -1.39
C THR A 146 -0.19 -2.86 -0.37
N HIS A 147 1.08 -2.86 0.06
CA HIS A 147 1.58 -2.07 1.19
C HIS A 147 0.70 -2.20 2.44
N LYS A 148 0.23 -3.42 2.70
CA LYS A 148 -0.65 -3.73 3.83
C LYS A 148 -0.08 -4.90 4.58
N ASP A 149 0.23 -4.65 5.84
CA ASP A 149 0.57 -5.69 6.81
C ASP A 149 -0.58 -5.84 7.82
N PRO A 150 -1.41 -6.90 7.69
CA PRO A 150 -2.45 -7.21 8.66
C PRO A 150 -1.95 -7.95 9.90
N ILE A 151 -0.66 -8.32 9.98
CA ILE A 151 -0.05 -9.10 11.07
C ILE A 151 1.24 -8.45 11.62
N SER A 152 1.37 -7.13 11.48
CA SER A 152 2.57 -6.38 11.90
C SER A 152 2.83 -6.51 13.40
N ASP A 153 1.76 -6.53 14.20
CA ASP A 153 1.85 -6.66 15.65
C ASP A 153 2.38 -8.06 16.04
N GLU A 154 1.89 -9.11 15.38
CA GLU A 154 2.36 -10.48 15.56
C GLU A 154 3.81 -10.65 15.11
N ASN A 155 4.21 -10.04 13.99
CA ASN A 155 5.61 -10.05 13.52
C ASN A 155 6.53 -9.39 14.56
N TYR A 156 6.14 -8.22 15.07
CA TYR A 156 6.89 -7.49 16.07
C TYR A 156 6.97 -8.24 17.41
N GLU A 157 5.89 -8.89 17.84
CA GLU A 157 5.90 -9.71 19.04
C GLU A 157 6.82 -10.92 18.91
N ASN A 158 6.74 -11.66 17.79
CA ASN A 158 7.60 -12.82 17.55
C ASN A 158 9.07 -12.45 17.47
N MET A 159 9.41 -11.30 16.86
CA MET A 159 10.77 -10.76 16.86
C MET A 159 11.30 -10.53 18.29
N ARG A 160 10.52 -9.92 19.17
CA ARG A 160 10.96 -9.70 20.57
C ARG A 160 11.09 -11.00 21.36
N LEU A 161 10.22 -11.97 21.11
CA LEU A 161 10.26 -13.27 21.79
C LEU A 161 11.47 -14.10 21.37
N VAL A 162 11.80 -14.11 20.07
CA VAL A 162 12.97 -14.84 19.58
C VAL A 162 14.28 -14.16 20.02
N ASP A 163 14.34 -12.83 20.04
CA ASP A 163 15.49 -12.09 20.60
C ASP A 163 15.69 -12.38 22.10
N LEU A 164 14.59 -12.47 22.86
CA LEU A 164 14.64 -12.84 24.28
C LEU A 164 15.16 -14.27 24.45
N ALA A 165 14.67 -15.21 23.64
CA ALA A 165 15.10 -16.60 23.69
C ALA A 165 16.59 -16.73 23.34
N ASP A 166 17.05 -15.99 22.32
CA ASP A 166 18.44 -15.95 21.88
C ASP A 166 19.35 -15.50 23.01
N GLY A 167 19.03 -14.35 23.61
CA GLY A 167 19.78 -13.80 24.72
C GLY A 167 19.88 -14.74 25.92
N ILE A 168 18.82 -15.53 26.20
CA ILE A 168 18.84 -16.53 27.29
C ILE A 168 19.73 -17.72 26.92
N VAL A 169 19.59 -18.29 25.72
CA VAL A 169 20.38 -19.46 25.30
C VAL A 169 21.87 -19.12 25.20
N ASP A 170 22.19 -17.91 24.77
CA ASP A 170 23.57 -17.42 24.67
C ASP A 170 24.31 -17.35 26.02
N LEU A 171 23.59 -17.22 27.14
CA LEU A 171 24.20 -17.30 28.47
C LEU A 171 24.80 -18.68 28.75
N PHE A 172 24.19 -19.73 28.17
CA PHE A 172 24.67 -21.11 28.28
C PHE A 172 25.75 -21.40 27.24
N ALA A 173 25.56 -20.96 25.99
CA ALA A 173 26.51 -21.19 24.90
C ALA A 173 27.88 -20.53 25.19
N ASN A 174 27.88 -19.33 25.77
CA ASN A 174 29.09 -18.58 26.11
C ASN A 174 29.60 -18.84 27.54
N LYS A 175 29.08 -19.86 28.24
CA LYS A 175 29.46 -20.23 29.63
C LYS A 175 29.45 -19.05 30.60
N ARG A 176 28.48 -18.15 30.50
CA ARG A 176 28.36 -17.01 31.44
C ARG A 176 27.67 -17.38 32.76
N LEU A 177 27.12 -18.60 32.84
CA LEU A 177 26.40 -19.12 34.01
C LEU A 177 27.06 -20.37 34.64
N TYR A 178 28.27 -20.75 34.20
CA TYR A 178 29.05 -21.84 34.78
C TYR A 178 30.53 -21.48 34.86
#